data_AF-A0A450VSL9-F1
#
_entry.id   AF-A0A450VSL9-F1
#
_cell.length_a   1.000
_cell.length_b   1.000
_cell.length_c   1.000
_cell.angle_alpha   90.00
_cell.angle_beta   90.00
_cell.angle_gamma   90.00
#
_symmetry.space_group_name_H-M   'P 1'
#
loop_
_entity.id
_entity.type
_entity.pdbx_description
1 polymer ?
#
loop_
_entity_poly.entity_id
_entity_poly.type
_entity_poly.pdbx_seq_one_letter_code
_entity_poly.pdbx_strand_id
1 'polypeptide(L)'
;MPAVAFDTLRFTKRLLDAGVALELASATAEAFKEASSEADLATHRDIELLQGDIEQVKVSIERLEERMDARFAQADTKMETRLAQMDSKMEAGFSQMDAKMEAGLAQANTKMDTGFAQMDAKMDTGFAQMDAKMEAGLAQANTKMETRIAQMDAKMETRFAQVESRLDQVDTNLNGRIDSMEQRMTIKLGGMMVVAVGAITALVKLL
;
A
#
# COMPACT_ATOMS: atom_id res chain seq x y z
N MET A 1 27.75 50.66 -73.46
CA MET A 1 28.05 51.17 -74.82
C MET A 1 28.17 49.95 -75.73
N PRO A 2 27.49 49.91 -76.88
CA PRO A 2 27.55 48.76 -77.78
C PRO A 2 28.97 48.65 -78.36
N ALA A 3 29.60 47.49 -78.22
CA ALA A 3 30.90 47.20 -78.81
C ALA A 3 30.73 47.13 -80.33
N VAL A 4 31.19 48.17 -81.03
CA VAL A 4 31.21 48.18 -82.49
C VAL A 4 32.51 47.49 -82.90
N ALA A 5 32.42 46.35 -83.57
CA ALA A 5 33.59 45.71 -84.17
C ALA A 5 34.32 46.74 -85.04
N PHE A 6 35.57 47.07 -84.69
CA PHE A 6 36.36 48.04 -85.44
C PHE A 6 36.79 47.41 -86.76
N ASP A 7 36.02 47.69 -87.81
CA ASP A 7 36.34 47.30 -89.17
C ASP A 7 37.49 48.15 -89.69
N THR A 8 38.71 47.65 -89.50
CA THR A 8 39.95 48.30 -89.94
C THR A 8 39.92 48.61 -91.43
N LEU A 9 39.33 47.75 -92.25
CA LEU A 9 39.33 47.89 -93.70
C LEU A 9 38.42 49.04 -94.16
N ARG A 10 37.23 49.14 -93.55
CA ARG A 10 36.31 50.26 -93.78
C ARG A 10 36.87 51.58 -93.25
N PHE A 11 37.61 51.54 -92.13
CA PHE A 11 38.27 52.72 -91.56
C PHE A 11 39.42 53.22 -92.43
N THR A 12 40.32 52.34 -92.89
CA THR A 12 41.41 52.68 -93.82
C THR A 12 40.87 53.28 -95.12
N LYS A 13 39.78 52.72 -95.67
CA LYS A 13 39.14 53.23 -96.89
C LYS A 13 38.65 54.68 -96.73
N ARG A 14 38.07 55.04 -95.58
CA ARG A 14 37.65 56.43 -95.31
C ARG A 14 38.82 57.40 -95.20
N LEU A 15 39.95 56.98 -94.64
CA LEU A 15 41.15 57.82 -94.54
C LEU A 15 41.77 58.07 -95.93
N LEU A 16 41.79 57.05 -96.79
CA LEU A 16 42.21 57.17 -98.18
C LEU A 16 41.31 58.14 -98.97
N ASP A 17 39.99 58.01 -98.85
CA ASP A 17 39.01 58.90 -99.50
C ASP A 17 39.16 60.37 -99.03
N ALA A 18 39.70 60.59 -97.82
CA ALA A 18 40.03 61.90 -97.27
C ALA A 18 41.42 62.42 -97.68
N GLY A 19 42.14 61.70 -98.56
CA GLY A 19 43.44 62.12 -99.11
C GLY A 19 44.66 61.70 -98.28
N VAL A 20 44.49 60.84 -97.28
CA VAL A 20 45.62 60.28 -96.51
C VAL A 20 46.33 59.22 -97.35
N ALA A 21 47.67 59.20 -97.34
CA ALA A 21 48.45 58.18 -98.03
C ALA A 21 48.18 56.78 -97.44
N LEU A 22 48.15 55.74 -98.29
CA LEU A 22 47.81 54.35 -97.92
C LEU A 22 48.61 53.81 -96.73
N GLU A 23 49.91 54.05 -96.74
CA GLU A 23 50.85 53.67 -95.67
C GLU A 23 50.41 54.24 -94.31
N LEU A 24 50.11 55.54 -94.27
CA LEU A 24 49.71 56.23 -93.04
C LEU A 24 48.28 55.85 -92.62
N ALA A 25 47.36 55.68 -93.58
CA ALA A 25 45.99 55.24 -93.32
C ALA A 25 45.96 53.83 -92.72
N SER A 26 46.79 52.91 -93.23
CA SER A 26 46.93 51.55 -92.70
C SER A 26 47.54 51.56 -91.30
N ALA A 27 48.66 52.27 -91.11
CA ALA A 27 49.33 52.38 -89.81
C ALA A 27 48.42 53.00 -88.73
N THR A 28 47.61 54.00 -89.09
CA THR A 28 46.67 54.65 -88.17
C THR A 28 45.51 53.73 -87.80
N ALA A 29 44.97 52.97 -88.77
CA ALA A 29 43.92 51.98 -88.53
C ALA A 29 44.41 50.85 -87.62
N GLU A 30 45.65 50.41 -87.80
CA GLU A 30 46.27 49.33 -87.04
C GLU A 30 46.60 49.77 -85.60
N ALA A 31 47.22 50.94 -85.42
CA ALA A 31 47.45 51.51 -84.09
C ALA A 31 46.13 51.79 -83.33
N PHE A 32 45.08 52.24 -84.03
CA PHE A 32 43.77 52.43 -83.41
C PHE A 32 43.11 51.11 -83.04
N LYS A 33 43.20 50.09 -83.91
CA LYS A 33 42.73 48.73 -83.60
C LYS A 33 43.43 48.22 -82.34
N GLU A 34 44.76 48.32 -82.29
CA GLU A 34 45.58 47.83 -81.18
C GLU A 34 45.23 48.55 -79.86
N ALA A 35 45.18 49.88 -79.86
CA ALA A 35 44.75 50.69 -78.71
C ALA A 35 43.30 50.43 -78.29
N SER A 36 42.40 50.11 -79.25
CA SER A 36 41.01 49.76 -78.95
C SER A 36 40.84 48.29 -78.50
N SER A 37 41.78 47.42 -78.88
CA SER A 37 41.79 46.00 -78.55
C SER A 37 42.43 45.67 -77.21
N GLU A 38 42.99 46.67 -76.51
CA GLU A 38 43.41 46.54 -75.10
C GLU A 38 42.23 46.25 -74.15
N ALA A 39 40.99 46.41 -74.62
CA ALA A 39 39.83 45.87 -73.93
C ALA A 39 39.66 44.38 -74.29
N ASP A 40 40.05 43.49 -73.37
CA ASP A 40 39.79 42.04 -73.44
C ASP A 40 38.27 41.80 -73.34
N LEU A 41 37.59 41.90 -74.47
CA LEU A 41 36.13 41.83 -74.56
C LEU A 41 35.66 40.39 -74.78
N ALA A 42 34.62 40.00 -74.05
CA ALA A 42 33.98 38.71 -74.21
C ALA A 42 33.54 38.47 -75.66
N THR A 43 33.87 37.29 -76.19
CA THR A 43 33.49 36.86 -77.53
C THR A 43 32.05 36.34 -77.58
N HIS A 44 31.50 36.13 -78.79
CA HIS A 44 30.18 35.49 -78.95
C HIS A 44 30.13 34.11 -78.29
N ARG A 45 31.24 33.37 -78.33
CA ARG A 45 31.36 32.06 -77.70
C ARG A 45 31.26 32.16 -76.17
N ASP A 46 31.89 33.15 -75.57
CA ASP A 46 31.84 33.39 -74.12
C ASP A 46 30.42 33.77 -73.68
N ILE A 47 29.71 34.55 -74.48
CA ILE A 47 28.30 34.90 -74.24
C ILE A 47 27.41 33.66 -74.33
N GLU A 48 27.58 32.80 -75.35
CA GLU A 48 26.83 31.54 -75.46
C GLU A 48 27.07 30.61 -74.26
N LEU A 49 28.31 30.51 -73.78
CA LEU A 49 28.66 29.72 -72.60
C LEU A 49 27.99 30.28 -71.35
N LEU A 50 28.08 31.59 -71.13
CA LEU A 50 27.39 32.26 -70.01
C LEU A 50 25.88 32.10 -70.08
N GLN A 51 25.27 32.14 -71.27
CA GLN A 51 23.84 31.88 -71.46
C GLN A 51 23.49 30.44 -71.06
N GLY A 52 24.31 29.47 -71.45
CA GLY A 52 24.17 28.07 -71.03
C GLY A 52 24.26 27.91 -69.51
N ASP A 53 25.27 28.51 -68.88
CA ASP A 53 25.44 28.49 -67.43
C ASP A 53 24.27 29.15 -66.70
N ILE A 54 23.76 30.29 -67.22
CA ILE A 54 22.59 30.98 -66.67
C ILE A 54 21.35 30.10 -66.74
N GLU A 55 21.09 29.41 -67.86
CA GLU A 55 19.96 28.49 -67.97
C GLU A 55 20.12 27.29 -67.02
N GLN A 56 21.33 26.76 -66.85
CA GLN A 56 21.59 25.69 -65.90
C GLN A 56 21.36 26.15 -64.45
N VAL A 57 21.74 27.39 -64.11
CA VAL A 57 21.47 27.99 -62.80
C VAL A 57 19.98 28.17 -62.57
N LYS A 58 19.21 28.66 -63.56
CA LYS A 58 17.74 28.77 -63.45
C LYS A 58 17.09 27.43 -63.14
N VAL A 59 17.41 26.39 -63.91
CA VAL A 59 16.90 25.03 -63.67
C VAL A 59 17.30 24.51 -62.28
N SER A 60 18.50 24.85 -61.81
CA SER A 60 18.96 24.47 -60.48
C SER A 60 18.21 25.19 -59.36
N ILE A 61 17.86 26.46 -59.56
CA ILE A 61 17.04 27.26 -58.64
C ILE A 61 15.62 26.70 -58.58
N GLU A 62 14.97 26.44 -59.72
CA GLU A 62 13.62 25.85 -59.77
C GLU A 62 13.57 24.51 -59.02
N ARG A 63 14.54 23.62 -59.24
CA ARG A 63 14.65 22.36 -58.50
C ARG A 63 14.88 22.55 -57.01
N LEU A 64 15.57 23.61 -56.61
CA LEU A 64 15.82 23.93 -55.21
C LEU A 64 14.54 24.40 -54.54
N GLU A 65 13.76 25.25 -55.22
CA GLU A 65 12.44 25.71 -54.78
C GLU A 65 11.48 24.52 -54.59
N GLU A 66 11.35 23.65 -55.59
CA GLU A 66 10.52 22.43 -55.48
C GLU A 66 10.94 21.53 -54.31
N ARG A 67 12.26 21.38 -54.08
CA ARG A 67 12.78 20.59 -52.96
C ARG A 67 12.51 21.24 -51.61
N MET A 68 12.56 22.56 -51.53
CA MET A 68 12.22 23.28 -50.30
C MET A 68 10.74 23.14 -49.99
N ASP A 69 9.87 23.35 -50.98
CA ASP A 69 8.42 23.22 -50.81
C ASP A 69 8.04 21.81 -50.37
N ALA A 70 8.62 20.79 -51.00
CA ALA A 70 8.43 19.40 -50.60
C ALA A 70 8.90 19.13 -49.15
N ARG A 71 10.02 19.73 -48.73
CA ARG A 71 10.52 19.61 -47.36
C ARG A 71 9.62 20.31 -46.35
N PHE A 72 9.10 21.49 -46.68
CA PHE A 72 8.16 22.20 -45.80
C PHE A 72 6.86 21.42 -45.64
N ALA A 73 6.26 20.94 -46.73
CA ALA A 73 5.06 20.10 -46.68
C ALA A 73 5.28 18.82 -45.87
N GLN A 74 6.45 18.18 -46.02
CA GLN A 74 6.81 17.01 -45.22
C GLN A 74 6.98 17.36 -43.73
N ALA A 75 7.58 18.51 -43.42
CA ALA A 75 7.76 18.97 -42.04
C ALA A 75 6.41 19.23 -41.36
N ASP A 76 5.49 19.91 -42.05
CA ASP A 76 4.13 20.18 -41.56
C ASP A 76 3.38 18.87 -41.28
N THR A 77 3.36 17.96 -42.26
CA THR A 77 2.70 16.65 -42.11
C THR A 77 3.25 15.86 -40.91
N LYS A 78 4.59 15.89 -40.74
CA LYS A 78 5.25 15.19 -39.62
C LYS A 78 4.93 15.84 -38.27
N MET A 79 4.83 17.17 -38.23
CA MET A 79 4.47 17.89 -37.02
C MET A 79 3.02 17.61 -36.62
N GLU A 80 2.10 17.64 -37.58
CA GLU A 80 0.69 17.33 -37.36
C GLU A 80 0.48 15.89 -36.89
N THR A 81 1.18 14.93 -37.50
CA THR A 81 1.17 13.53 -37.05
C THR A 81 1.69 13.39 -35.62
N ARG A 82 2.75 14.12 -35.25
CA ARG A 82 3.30 14.10 -33.89
C ARG A 82 2.35 14.70 -32.86
N LEU A 83 1.65 15.78 -33.21
CA LEU A 83 0.65 16.40 -32.34
C LEU A 83 -0.52 15.44 -32.11
N ALA A 84 -1.07 14.86 -33.17
CA ALA A 84 -2.15 13.87 -33.05
C ALA A 84 -1.75 12.64 -32.19
N GLN A 85 -0.51 12.16 -32.35
CA GLN A 85 0.03 11.07 -31.50
C GLN A 85 0.16 11.49 -30.03
N MET A 86 0.56 12.73 -29.77
CA MET A 86 0.69 13.25 -28.41
C MET A 86 -0.68 13.39 -27.74
N ASP A 87 -1.68 13.89 -28.46
CA ASP A 87 -3.06 14.01 -27.98
C ASP A 87 -3.64 12.63 -27.65
N SER A 88 -3.52 11.67 -28.57
CA SER A 88 -3.99 10.30 -28.33
C SER A 88 -3.31 9.63 -27.14
N LYS A 89 -1.99 9.84 -26.98
CA LYS A 89 -1.25 9.31 -25.82
C LYS A 89 -1.69 9.95 -24.51
N MET A 90 -2.01 11.24 -24.54
CA MET A 90 -2.50 11.97 -23.38
C MET A 90 -3.88 11.47 -22.97
N GLU A 91 -4.81 11.31 -23.92
CA GLU A 91 -6.15 10.77 -23.68
C GLU A 91 -6.11 9.34 -23.13
N ALA A 92 -5.26 8.48 -23.70
CA ALA A 92 -5.03 7.14 -23.19
C ALA A 92 -4.46 7.15 -21.76
N GLY A 93 -3.53 8.07 -21.48
CA GLY A 93 -2.94 8.26 -20.15
C GLY A 93 -3.98 8.68 -19.11
N PHE A 94 -4.89 9.59 -19.45
CA PHE A 94 -5.99 9.99 -18.56
C PHE A 94 -6.97 8.84 -18.33
N SER A 95 -7.38 8.15 -19.39
CA SER A 95 -8.27 6.98 -19.27
C SER A 95 -7.68 5.88 -18.38
N GLN A 96 -6.37 5.64 -18.49
CA GLN A 96 -5.66 4.68 -17.63
C GLN A 96 -5.64 5.14 -16.17
N MET A 97 -5.46 6.45 -15.92
CA MET A 97 -5.46 7.01 -14.58
C MET A 97 -6.83 6.87 -13.91
N ASP A 98 -7.91 7.16 -14.65
CA ASP A 98 -9.29 7.01 -14.17
C ASP A 98 -9.59 5.56 -13.80
N ALA A 99 -9.27 4.62 -14.70
CA ALA A 99 -9.46 3.19 -14.45
C ALA A 99 -8.67 2.70 -13.22
N LYS A 100 -7.44 3.20 -13.03
CA LYS A 100 -6.61 2.87 -11.86
C LYS A 100 -7.20 3.45 -10.57
N MET A 101 -7.76 4.65 -10.62
CA MET A 101 -8.41 5.27 -9.47
C MET A 101 -9.67 4.51 -9.06
N GLU A 102 -10.51 4.16 -10.03
CA GLU A 102 -11.72 3.35 -9.81
C GLU A 102 -11.38 1.99 -9.20
N ALA A 103 -10.39 1.28 -9.76
CA ALA A 103 -9.92 0.02 -9.21
C ALA A 103 -9.38 0.17 -7.77
N GLY A 104 -8.65 1.26 -7.49
CA GLY A 104 -8.15 1.56 -6.15
C GLY A 104 -9.26 1.80 -5.13
N LEU A 105 -10.31 2.53 -5.52
CA LEU A 105 -11.49 2.75 -4.67
C LEU A 105 -12.27 1.46 -4.42
N ALA A 106 -12.48 0.63 -5.45
CA ALA A 106 -13.15 -0.66 -5.31
C ALA A 106 -12.39 -1.60 -4.35
N GLN A 107 -11.06 -1.64 -4.47
CA GLN A 107 -10.20 -2.42 -3.59
C GLN A 107 -10.26 -1.92 -2.14
N ALA A 108 -10.24 -0.61 -1.93
CA ALA A 108 -10.37 -0.01 -0.61
C ALA A 108 -11.72 -0.37 0.04
N ASN A 109 -12.82 -0.31 -0.73
CA ASN A 109 -14.14 -0.67 -0.24
C ASN A 109 -14.21 -2.15 0.18
N THR A 110 -13.71 -3.05 -0.68
CA THR A 110 -13.65 -4.49 -0.38
C THR A 110 -12.84 -4.78 0.90
N LYS A 111 -11.72 -4.09 1.08
CA LYS A 111 -10.88 -4.24 2.27
C LYS A 111 -11.60 -3.75 3.53
N MET A 112 -12.37 -2.67 3.41
CA MET A 112 -13.18 -2.14 4.51
C MET A 112 -14.29 -3.13 4.90
N ASP A 113 -15.04 -3.66 3.93
CA ASP A 113 -16.09 -4.66 4.15
C ASP A 113 -15.54 -5.92 4.82
N THR A 114 -14.39 -6.39 4.34
CA THR A 114 -13.69 -7.54 4.96
C THR A 114 -13.25 -7.24 6.39
N GLY A 115 -12.77 -6.01 6.65
CA GLY A 115 -12.39 -5.57 7.99
C GLY A 115 -13.55 -5.55 8.97
N PHE A 116 -14.73 -5.08 8.52
CA PHE A 116 -15.95 -5.10 9.33
C PHE A 116 -16.42 -6.53 9.61
N ALA A 117 -16.49 -7.39 8.60
CA ALA A 117 -16.88 -8.79 8.78
C ALA A 117 -15.95 -9.54 9.77
N GLN A 118 -14.65 -9.24 9.75
CA GLN A 118 -13.69 -9.80 10.72
C GLN A 118 -13.91 -9.27 12.14
N MET A 119 -14.32 -8.02 12.29
CA MET A 119 -14.63 -7.42 13.59
C MET A 119 -15.88 -8.06 14.19
N ASP A 120 -16.94 -8.23 13.39
CA ASP A 120 -18.17 -8.90 13.80
C ASP A 120 -17.89 -10.33 14.27
N ALA A 121 -17.17 -11.12 13.47
CA ALA A 121 -16.80 -12.50 13.83
C ALA A 121 -15.97 -12.60 15.12
N LYS A 122 -15.07 -11.63 15.36
CA LYS A 122 -14.31 -11.55 16.62
C LYS A 122 -15.20 -11.20 17.80
N MET A 123 -16.15 -10.30 17.61
CA MET A 123 -17.11 -9.92 18.65
C MET A 123 -18.00 -11.11 19.02
N ASP A 124 -18.55 -11.83 18.04
CA ASP A 124 -19.34 -13.05 18.26
C ASP A 124 -18.54 -14.12 19.03
N THR A 125 -17.29 -14.33 18.63
CA THR A 125 -16.39 -15.26 19.32
C THR A 125 -16.12 -14.81 20.77
N GLY A 126 -15.93 -13.51 20.99
CA GLY A 126 -15.72 -12.93 22.31
C GLY A 126 -16.93 -13.11 23.24
N PHE A 127 -18.14 -12.93 22.72
CA PHE A 127 -19.37 -13.17 23.48
C PHE A 127 -19.55 -14.65 23.81
N ALA A 128 -19.36 -15.56 22.85
CA ALA A 128 -19.45 -16.99 23.10
C ALA A 128 -18.44 -17.46 24.17
N GLN A 129 -17.22 -16.91 24.17
CA GLN A 129 -16.22 -17.19 25.21
C GLN A 129 -16.64 -16.66 26.59
N MET A 130 -17.28 -15.48 26.64
CA MET A 130 -17.79 -14.91 27.89
C MET A 130 -18.90 -15.78 28.48
N ASP A 131 -19.84 -16.22 27.65
CA ASP A 131 -20.93 -17.12 28.04
C ASP A 131 -20.39 -18.43 28.60
N ALA A 132 -19.48 -19.09 27.87
CA ALA A 132 -18.85 -20.33 28.33
C ALA A 132 -18.11 -20.15 29.66
N LYS A 133 -17.43 -19.02 29.86
CA LYS A 133 -16.73 -18.71 31.11
C LYS A 133 -17.71 -18.50 32.27
N MET A 134 -18.85 -17.85 32.02
CA MET A 134 -19.89 -17.65 33.02
C MET A 134 -20.53 -18.98 33.44
N GLU A 135 -20.86 -19.83 32.46
CA GLU A 135 -21.41 -21.16 32.69
C GLU A 135 -20.45 -22.03 33.54
N ALA A 136 -19.17 -22.05 33.16
CA ALA A 136 -18.14 -22.75 33.93
C ALA A 136 -18.01 -22.21 35.37
N GLY A 137 -18.08 -20.88 35.54
CA GLY A 137 -18.03 -20.24 36.86
C GLY A 137 -19.23 -20.63 37.74
N LEU A 138 -20.43 -20.69 37.18
CA LEU A 138 -21.64 -21.12 37.88
C LEU A 138 -21.58 -22.59 38.27
N ALA A 139 -21.13 -23.46 37.36
CA ALA A 139 -20.95 -24.88 37.64
C ALA A 139 -19.96 -25.09 38.80
N GLN A 140 -18.82 -24.39 38.77
CA GLN A 140 -17.82 -24.46 39.84
C GLN A 140 -18.39 -23.96 41.19
N ALA A 141 -19.17 -22.88 41.18
CA ALA A 141 -19.83 -22.36 42.38
C ALA A 141 -20.82 -23.38 42.96
N ASN A 142 -21.60 -24.06 42.11
CA ASN A 142 -22.53 -25.09 42.53
C ASN A 142 -21.82 -26.28 43.18
N THR A 143 -20.79 -26.83 42.54
CA THR A 143 -19.98 -27.93 43.11
C THR A 143 -19.35 -27.55 44.46
N LYS A 144 -18.88 -26.31 44.60
CA LYS A 144 -18.32 -25.80 45.85
C LYS A 144 -19.38 -25.71 46.96
N MET A 145 -20.61 -25.34 46.61
CA MET A 145 -21.73 -25.31 47.55
C MET A 145 -22.12 -26.73 47.99
N GLU A 146 -22.29 -27.65 47.03
CA GLU A 146 -22.58 -29.07 47.32
C GLU A 146 -21.54 -29.67 48.26
N THR A 147 -20.25 -29.42 47.99
CA THR A 147 -19.17 -29.88 48.87
C THR A 147 -19.27 -29.30 50.29
N ARG A 148 -19.63 -28.02 50.42
CA ARG A 148 -19.79 -27.38 51.74
C ARG A 148 -20.97 -27.93 52.52
N ILE A 149 -22.09 -28.21 51.84
CA ILE A 149 -23.27 -28.85 52.45
C ILE A 149 -22.89 -30.24 52.95
N ALA A 150 -22.27 -31.07 52.12
CA ALA A 150 -21.82 -32.41 52.51
C ALA A 150 -20.85 -32.37 53.72
N GLN A 151 -19.93 -31.40 53.76
CA GLN A 151 -19.04 -31.19 54.90
C GLN A 151 -19.78 -30.77 56.18
N MET A 152 -20.81 -29.93 56.06
CA MET A 152 -21.66 -29.54 57.19
C MET A 152 -22.45 -30.73 57.73
N ASP A 153 -23.03 -31.54 56.84
CA ASP A 153 -23.78 -32.74 57.21
C ASP A 153 -22.88 -33.74 57.96
N ALA A 154 -21.70 -34.05 57.42
CA ALA A 154 -20.73 -34.92 58.08
C ALA A 154 -20.30 -34.40 59.46
N LYS A 155 -20.15 -33.07 59.60
CA LYS A 155 -19.80 -32.44 60.88
C LYS A 155 -20.96 -32.49 61.88
N MET A 156 -22.20 -32.35 61.43
CA MET A 156 -23.39 -32.50 62.27
C MET A 156 -23.52 -33.94 62.74
N GLU A 157 -23.38 -34.92 61.85
CA GLU A 157 -23.40 -36.35 62.18
C GLU A 157 -22.37 -36.68 63.26
N THR A 158 -21.13 -36.21 63.09
CA THR A 158 -20.06 -36.39 64.09
C THR A 158 -20.44 -35.77 65.44
N ARG A 159 -21.07 -34.60 65.45
CA ARG A 159 -21.51 -33.94 66.69
C ARG A 159 -22.66 -34.69 67.36
N PHE A 160 -23.61 -35.23 66.61
CA PHE A 160 -24.70 -36.04 67.15
C PHE A 160 -24.17 -37.32 67.80
N ALA A 161 -23.29 -38.05 67.12
CA ALA A 161 -22.63 -39.23 67.69
C ALA A 161 -21.85 -38.89 68.98
N GLN A 162 -21.19 -37.73 69.02
CA GLN A 162 -20.50 -37.27 70.24
C GLN A 162 -21.47 -36.94 71.38
N VAL A 163 -22.64 -36.37 71.09
CA VAL A 163 -23.67 -36.08 72.09
C VAL A 163 -24.27 -37.37 72.63
N GLU A 164 -24.60 -38.32 71.76
CA GLU A 164 -25.12 -39.64 72.13
C GLU A 164 -24.14 -40.36 73.07
N SER A 165 -22.85 -40.42 72.70
CA SER A 165 -21.81 -41.00 73.55
C SER A 165 -21.67 -40.31 74.91
N ARG A 166 -21.86 -38.98 74.97
CA ARG A 166 -21.85 -38.23 76.25
C ARG A 166 -23.07 -38.57 77.10
N LEU A 167 -24.24 -38.77 76.51
CA LEU A 167 -25.45 -39.16 77.22
C LEU A 167 -25.29 -40.57 77.81
N ASP A 168 -24.79 -41.54 77.03
CA ASP A 168 -24.51 -42.89 77.51
C ASP A 168 -23.53 -42.89 78.70
N GLN A 169 -22.51 -42.01 78.63
CA GLN A 169 -21.55 -41.84 79.72
C GLN A 169 -22.20 -41.25 80.98
N VAL A 170 -23.10 -40.28 80.82
CA VAL A 170 -23.87 -39.69 81.93
C VAL A 170 -24.76 -40.75 82.56
N ASP A 171 -25.51 -41.52 81.78
CA ASP A 171 -26.39 -42.58 82.27
C ASP A 171 -25.61 -43.65 83.03
N THR A 172 -24.48 -44.10 82.48
CA THR A 172 -23.59 -45.05 83.14
C THR A 172 -23.06 -44.52 84.48
N ASN A 173 -22.66 -43.25 84.53
CA ASN A 173 -22.17 -42.61 85.75
C ASN A 173 -23.29 -42.49 86.81
N LEU A 174 -24.48 -42.08 86.39
CA LEU A 174 -25.63 -41.96 87.29
C LEU A 174 -26.02 -43.32 87.87
N ASN A 175 -26.11 -44.37 87.06
CA ASN A 175 -26.39 -45.72 87.52
C ASN A 175 -25.33 -46.19 88.54
N GLY A 176 -24.04 -46.02 88.23
CA GLY A 176 -22.97 -46.39 89.16
C GLY A 176 -22.99 -45.61 90.48
N ARG A 177 -23.41 -44.34 90.45
CA ARG A 177 -23.61 -43.52 91.67
C ARG A 177 -24.81 -44.01 92.49
N ILE A 178 -25.91 -44.37 91.84
CA ILE A 178 -27.10 -44.92 92.48
C ILE A 178 -26.76 -46.26 93.14
N ASP A 179 -26.10 -47.18 92.42
CA ASP A 179 -25.67 -48.47 92.96
C ASP A 179 -24.76 -48.30 94.18
N SER A 180 -23.81 -47.36 94.13
CA SER A 180 -22.93 -47.06 95.27
C SER A 180 -23.72 -46.52 96.47
N MET A 181 -24.73 -45.68 96.22
CA MET A 181 -25.62 -45.20 97.27
C MET A 181 -26.46 -46.32 97.88
N GLU A 182 -27.04 -47.20 97.06
CA GLU A 182 -27.82 -48.36 97.51
C GLU A 182 -26.97 -49.30 98.36
N GLN A 183 -25.75 -49.61 97.92
CA GLN A 183 -24.80 -50.42 98.70
C GLN A 183 -24.48 -49.76 100.04
N ARG A 184 -24.17 -48.45 100.06
CA ARG A 184 -23.89 -47.72 101.30
C ARG A 184 -25.10 -47.70 102.25
N MET A 185 -26.32 -47.53 101.73
CA MET A 185 -27.54 -47.59 102.53
C MET A 185 -27.77 -49.00 103.08
N THR A 186 -27.62 -50.02 102.26
CA THR A 186 -27.75 -51.43 102.66
C THR A 186 -26.74 -51.80 103.75
N ILE A 187 -25.47 -51.40 103.60
CA ILE A 187 -24.43 -51.61 104.61
C ILE A 187 -24.76 -50.86 105.91
N LYS A 188 -25.20 -49.59 105.83
CA LYS A 188 -25.59 -48.80 107.02
C LYS A 188 -26.79 -49.41 107.76
N LEU A 189 -27.83 -49.81 107.02
CA LEU A 189 -29.03 -50.44 107.57
C LEU A 189 -28.72 -51.82 108.16
N GLY A 190 -27.94 -52.65 107.46
CA GLY A 190 -27.48 -53.94 107.96
C GLY A 190 -26.64 -53.81 109.22
N GLY A 191 -25.71 -52.85 109.25
CA GLY A 191 -24.92 -52.51 110.44
C GLY A 191 -25.80 -52.07 111.61
N MET A 192 -26.78 -51.20 111.38
CA MET A 192 -27.76 -50.80 112.41
C MET A 192 -28.58 -51.98 112.94
N MET A 193 -29.02 -52.89 112.08
CA MET A 193 -29.77 -54.09 112.48
C MET A 193 -28.92 -55.01 113.36
N VAL A 194 -27.66 -55.25 113.00
CA VAL A 194 -26.73 -56.06 113.82
C VAL A 194 -26.52 -55.43 115.20
N VAL A 195 -26.34 -54.11 115.27
CA VAL A 195 -26.22 -53.38 116.56
C VAL A 195 -27.51 -53.47 117.37
N ALA A 196 -28.67 -53.25 116.75
CA ALA A 196 -29.97 -53.32 117.42
C ALA A 196 -30.24 -54.72 117.98
N VAL A 197 -30.00 -55.78 117.20
CA VAL A 197 -30.16 -57.17 117.64
C VAL A 197 -29.16 -57.52 118.74
N GLY A 198 -27.90 -57.07 118.62
CA GLY A 198 -26.87 -57.26 119.65
C GLY A 198 -27.26 -56.61 120.99
N ALA A 199 -27.78 -55.38 120.95
CA ALA A 199 -28.27 -54.66 122.13
C ALA A 199 -29.46 -55.37 122.79
N ILE A 200 -30.43 -55.84 121.99
CA ILE A 200 -31.57 -56.63 122.50
C ILE A 200 -31.08 -57.93 123.16
N THR A 201 -30.14 -58.63 122.53
CA THR A 201 -29.60 -59.90 123.06
C THR A 201 -28.83 -59.69 124.36
N ALA A 202 -28.05 -58.61 124.47
CA ALA A 202 -27.34 -58.25 125.69
C ALA A 202 -28.32 -57.87 126.82
N LEU A 203 -29.39 -57.13 126.52
CA LEU A 203 -30.46 -56.82 127.47
C LEU A 203 -31.17 -58.08 127.98
N VAL A 204 -31.45 -59.06 127.10
CA VAL A 204 -32.07 -60.34 127.48
C VAL A 204 -31.17 -61.19 128.36
N LYS A 205 -29.83 -61.13 128.22
CA LYS A 205 -28.88 -61.86 129.08
C LYS A 205 -28.64 -61.20 130.45
N LEU A 206 -29.05 -59.96 130.65
CA LEU A 206 -28.85 -59.16 131.86
C LEU A 206 -30.08 -59.15 132.79
N LEU A 207 -31.20 -59.70 132.33
CA LEU A 207 -32.44 -59.96 133.07
C LEU A 207 -32.51 -61.44 133.47
#